data_AF-A0A960Y2D8-F1
#
_entry.id   AF-A0A960Y2D8-F1
#
_cell.length_a   1.000
_cell.length_b   1.000
_cell.length_c   1.000
_cell.angle_alpha   90.00
_cell.angle_beta   90.00
_cell.angle_gamma   90.00
#
_symmetry.space_group_name_H-M   'P 1'
#
loop_
_entity.id
_entity.type
_entity.pdbx_description
1 polymer ?
#
loop_
_entity_poly.entity_id
_entity_poly.type
_entity_poly.pdbx_seq_one_letter_code
_entity_poly.pdbx_strand_id
1 'polypeptide(L)'
;MKIQESYISLIHTNGYLEYEKSIGFSDFDRKISRRKYANFAVEYWISAEGSDSHRLNLERGLVMEFIKHLFSPNSLFPSPEYSKNEQENIMRELISVAKKPHSLKVIGSYLSDKSLEIRKSFLYDGILIIAIDEKFEANEILFLENSASEFKIERSEMDAMINEIKEKLSIKGDK
;
A
#
# COMPACT_ATOMS: atom_id res chain seq x y z
N MET A 1 11.00 -3.55 -18.85
CA MET A 1 11.68 -3.30 -17.57
C MET A 1 11.09 -4.25 -16.54
N LYS A 2 11.91 -4.97 -15.76
CA LYS A 2 11.40 -5.88 -14.70
C LYS A 2 11.32 -5.10 -13.39
N ILE A 3 10.20 -5.19 -12.68
CA ILE A 3 10.09 -4.70 -11.29
C ILE A 3 11.08 -5.51 -10.46
N GLN A 4 11.96 -4.84 -9.73
CA GLN A 4 12.92 -5.52 -8.89
C GLN A 4 12.19 -6.10 -7.66
N GLU A 5 12.40 -7.37 -7.33
CA GLU A 5 11.80 -8.03 -6.15
C GLU A 5 12.05 -7.25 -4.85
N SER A 6 13.16 -6.53 -4.80
CA SER A 6 13.53 -5.68 -3.67
C SER A 6 12.58 -4.49 -3.42
N TYR A 7 11.67 -4.16 -4.35
CA TYR A 7 10.60 -3.19 -4.12
C TYR A 7 9.36 -3.85 -3.49
N ILE A 8 9.11 -5.11 -3.85
CA ILE A 8 8.02 -5.91 -3.27
C ILE A 8 8.29 -6.19 -1.79
N SER A 9 9.56 -6.39 -1.40
CA SER A 9 9.94 -6.56 0.01
C SER A 9 9.75 -5.30 0.87
N LEU A 10 9.46 -4.15 0.27
CA LEU A 10 9.21 -2.89 0.97
C LEU A 10 7.72 -2.64 1.24
N ILE A 11 6.83 -3.57 0.91
CA ILE A 11 5.40 -3.43 1.22
C ILE A 11 5.18 -3.68 2.71
N HIS A 12 4.53 -2.73 3.39
CA HIS A 12 4.42 -2.75 4.84
C HIS A 12 3.14 -3.42 5.37
N THR A 13 2.87 -4.67 4.97
CA THR A 13 1.74 -5.44 5.54
C THR A 13 2.05 -6.07 6.90
N ASN A 14 3.33 -6.25 7.22
CA ASN A 14 3.77 -6.83 8.50
C ASN A 14 3.34 -6.00 9.71
N GLY A 15 3.38 -4.66 9.61
CA GLY A 15 2.94 -3.77 10.69
C GLY A 15 1.47 -3.97 11.06
N TYR A 16 0.63 -4.33 10.07
CA TYR A 16 -0.77 -4.67 10.35
C TYR A 16 -0.92 -6.03 11.05
N LEU A 17 -0.14 -7.04 10.65
CA LEU A 17 -0.15 -8.36 11.30
C LEU A 17 0.31 -8.27 12.76
N GLU A 18 1.23 -7.38 13.09
CA GLU A 18 1.68 -7.12 14.46
C GLU A 18 0.61 -6.38 15.28
N TYR A 19 -0.03 -5.36 14.70
CA TYR A 19 -1.16 -4.67 15.30
C TYR A 19 -2.32 -5.62 15.63
N GLU A 20 -2.65 -6.54 14.72
CA GLU A 20 -3.69 -7.54 14.94
C GLU A 20 -3.40 -8.45 16.14
N LYS A 21 -2.13 -8.84 16.33
CA LYS A 21 -1.71 -9.63 17.49
C LYS A 21 -1.83 -8.84 18.79
N SER A 22 -1.54 -7.54 18.79
CA SER A 22 -1.53 -6.72 20.00
C SER A 22 -2.93 -6.44 20.55
N ILE A 23 -3.94 -6.39 19.69
CA ILE A 23 -5.35 -6.15 20.06
C ILE A 23 -6.15 -7.44 20.31
N GLY A 24 -5.57 -8.61 20.05
CA GLY A 24 -6.14 -9.90 20.43
C GLY A 24 -7.40 -10.31 19.65
N PHE A 25 -7.43 -10.11 18.33
CA PHE A 25 -8.57 -10.54 17.51
C PHE A 25 -8.82 -12.05 17.57
N SER A 26 -10.12 -12.41 17.59
CA SER A 26 -10.56 -13.77 17.28
C SER A 26 -10.23 -14.14 15.83
N ASP A 27 -10.16 -15.42 15.50
CA ASP A 27 -9.88 -15.86 14.13
C ASP A 27 -10.94 -15.38 13.12
N PHE A 28 -12.19 -15.24 13.56
CA PHE A 28 -13.27 -14.68 12.73
C PHE A 28 -13.07 -13.19 12.46
N ASP A 29 -12.82 -12.40 13.51
CA ASP A 29 -12.60 -10.95 13.41
C ASP A 29 -11.34 -10.62 12.60
N ARG A 30 -10.29 -11.43 12.75
CA ARG A 30 -9.06 -11.38 11.95
C ARG A 30 -9.37 -11.43 10.45
N LYS A 31 -10.13 -12.42 10.00
CA LYS A 31 -10.44 -12.59 8.57
C LYS A 31 -11.20 -11.39 7.99
N ILE A 32 -12.15 -10.85 8.74
CA ILE A 32 -12.92 -9.66 8.33
C ILE A 32 -12.01 -8.42 8.29
N SER A 33 -11.22 -8.22 9.34
CA SER A 33 -10.39 -7.03 9.49
C SER A 33 -9.27 -6.98 8.44
N ARG A 34 -8.62 -8.10 8.15
CA ARG A 34 -7.61 -8.21 7.08
C ARG A 34 -8.18 -7.89 5.70
N ARG A 35 -9.39 -8.39 5.37
CA ARG A 35 -10.07 -8.03 4.11
C ARG A 35 -10.35 -6.54 4.03
N LYS A 36 -10.87 -5.95 5.12
CA LYS A 36 -11.14 -4.51 5.17
C LYS A 36 -9.87 -3.67 5.00
N TYR A 37 -8.78 -4.06 5.68
CA TYR A 37 -7.47 -3.43 5.51
C TYR A 37 -6.99 -3.50 4.07
N ALA A 38 -7.01 -4.70 3.47
CA ALA A 38 -6.57 -4.91 2.10
C ALA A 38 -7.39 -4.09 1.09
N ASN A 39 -8.72 -3.98 1.27
CA ASN A 39 -9.57 -3.15 0.42
C ASN A 39 -9.09 -1.68 0.44
N PHE A 40 -8.90 -1.10 1.63
CA PHE A 40 -8.42 0.28 1.74
C PHE A 40 -6.99 0.46 1.20
N ALA A 41 -6.09 -0.50 1.44
CA ALA A 41 -4.73 -0.44 0.93
C ALA A 41 -4.71 -0.45 -0.61
N VAL A 42 -5.45 -1.37 -1.24
CA VAL A 42 -5.52 -1.50 -2.71
C VAL A 42 -6.15 -0.27 -3.36
N GLU A 43 -7.22 0.26 -2.78
CA GLU A 43 -7.83 1.51 -3.27
C GLU A 43 -6.88 2.70 -3.18
N TYR A 44 -6.08 2.77 -2.11
CA TYR A 44 -5.07 3.81 -1.96
C TYR A 44 -3.95 3.66 -3.01
N TRP A 45 -3.41 2.46 -3.18
CA TRP A 45 -2.36 2.16 -4.16
C TRP A 45 -2.77 2.51 -5.59
N ILE A 46 -4.02 2.27 -5.95
CA ILE A 46 -4.55 2.60 -7.28
C ILE A 46 -4.82 4.09 -7.43
N SER A 47 -5.18 4.76 -6.33
CA SER A 47 -5.30 6.22 -6.32
C SER A 47 -3.92 6.88 -6.49
N ALA A 48 -2.86 6.28 -5.95
CA ALA A 48 -1.48 6.71 -6.16
C ALA A 48 -1.04 6.52 -7.63
N GLU A 49 -1.25 5.33 -8.22
CA GLU A 49 -1.00 5.05 -9.67
C GLU A 49 -1.78 5.96 -10.61
N GLY A 50 -2.88 6.55 -10.15
CA GLY A 50 -3.71 7.46 -10.93
C GLY A 50 -3.56 8.93 -10.56
N SER A 51 -2.55 9.29 -9.74
CA SER A 51 -2.40 10.65 -9.23
C SER A 51 -1.80 11.62 -10.27
N ASP A 52 -1.15 11.08 -11.30
CA ASP A 52 -0.65 11.82 -12.45
C ASP A 52 -1.57 11.65 -13.69
N SER A 53 -1.27 12.41 -14.74
CA SER A 53 -2.00 12.28 -16.02
C SER A 53 -1.40 11.24 -16.97
N HIS A 54 -0.23 10.68 -16.64
CA HIS A 54 0.57 9.83 -17.50
C HIS A 54 0.72 8.40 -16.98
N ARG A 55 -0.32 7.80 -16.38
CA ARG A 55 -0.36 6.39 -15.94
C ARG A 55 0.71 5.50 -16.55
N LEU A 56 1.82 5.36 -15.84
CA LEU A 56 2.96 4.64 -16.38
C LEU A 56 2.74 3.15 -16.19
N ASN A 57 3.15 2.36 -17.19
CA ASN A 57 3.06 0.89 -17.11
C ASN A 57 3.82 0.30 -15.90
N LEU A 58 4.74 1.08 -15.31
CA LEU A 58 5.59 0.67 -14.19
C LEU A 58 4.85 0.74 -12.84
N GLU A 59 4.20 1.86 -12.54
CA GLU A 59 3.41 2.04 -11.33
C GLU A 59 2.28 1.01 -11.28
N ARG A 60 1.56 0.85 -12.39
CA ARG A 60 0.53 -0.20 -12.50
C ARG A 60 1.10 -1.59 -12.27
N GLY A 61 2.25 -1.88 -12.86
CA GLY A 61 2.93 -3.15 -12.64
C GLY A 61 3.24 -3.36 -11.16
N LEU A 62 3.73 -2.32 -10.48
CA LEU A 62 4.08 -2.37 -9.06
C LEU A 62 2.85 -2.58 -8.17
N VAL A 63 1.75 -1.87 -8.45
CA VAL A 63 0.46 -2.09 -7.77
C VAL A 63 0.00 -3.55 -7.92
N MET A 64 0.11 -4.14 -9.11
CA MET A 64 -0.27 -5.54 -9.31
C MET A 64 0.63 -6.51 -8.54
N GLU A 65 1.92 -6.22 -8.44
CA GLU A 65 2.83 -7.00 -7.59
C GLU A 65 2.51 -6.83 -6.10
N PHE A 66 2.10 -5.64 -5.66
CA PHE A 66 1.66 -5.40 -4.28
C PHE A 66 0.43 -6.24 -3.93
N ILE A 67 -0.57 -6.25 -4.81
CA ILE A 67 -1.78 -7.06 -4.63
C ILE A 67 -1.43 -8.54 -4.57
N LYS A 68 -0.55 -9.05 -5.44
CA LYS A 68 -0.10 -10.45 -5.39
C LYS A 68 0.63 -10.77 -4.09
N HIS A 69 1.43 -9.83 -3.58
CA HIS A 69 2.19 -10.04 -2.36
C HIS A 69 1.31 -10.28 -1.13
N LEU A 70 0.07 -9.76 -1.12
CA LEU A 70 -0.93 -10.00 -0.07
C LEU A 70 -1.28 -11.49 0.15
N PHE A 71 -0.85 -12.38 -0.74
CA PHE A 71 -1.11 -13.82 -0.69
C PHE A 71 0.16 -14.66 -0.44
N SER A 72 1.30 -14.02 -0.18
CA SER A 72 2.57 -14.67 0.13
C SER A 72 2.52 -15.39 1.51
N PRO A 73 3.39 -16.38 1.78
CA PRO A 73 3.36 -17.18 3.01
C PRO A 73 3.37 -16.41 4.35
N ASN A 74 3.85 -15.17 4.38
CA ASN A 74 3.93 -14.32 5.58
C ASN A 74 3.16 -12.99 5.42
N SER A 75 2.01 -13.03 4.73
CA SER A 75 1.24 -11.83 4.39
C SER A 75 -0.17 -11.86 5.00
N LEU A 76 -1.09 -11.02 4.52
CA LEU A 76 -2.47 -10.95 5.03
C LEU A 76 -3.27 -12.23 4.76
N PHE A 77 -3.06 -12.85 3.59
CA PHE A 77 -3.83 -14.01 3.15
C PHE A 77 -2.93 -15.23 2.88
N PRO A 78 -2.14 -15.69 3.88
CA PRO A 78 -1.13 -16.71 3.66
C PRO A 78 -1.79 -18.09 3.47
N SER A 79 -1.14 -18.94 2.67
CA SER A 79 -1.40 -20.39 2.73
C SER A 79 -0.75 -20.95 3.99
N PRO A 80 -1.39 -21.79 4.81
CA PRO A 80 -2.63 -22.56 4.57
C PRO A 80 -3.94 -21.93 5.12
N GLU A 81 -3.89 -20.72 5.70
CA GLU A 81 -5.06 -20.09 6.37
C GLU A 81 -6.19 -19.73 5.39
N TYR A 82 -5.84 -19.57 4.11
CA TYR A 82 -6.75 -19.35 2.99
C TYR A 82 -6.47 -20.38 1.88
N SER A 83 -7.52 -21.05 1.42
CA SER A 83 -7.45 -21.94 0.25
C SER A 83 -7.19 -21.15 -1.04
N LYS A 84 -6.66 -21.82 -2.06
CA LYS A 84 -6.43 -21.20 -3.38
C LYS A 84 -7.69 -20.54 -3.95
N ASN A 85 -8.85 -21.20 -3.84
CA ASN A 85 -10.12 -20.64 -4.31
C ASN A 85 -10.54 -19.39 -3.51
N GLU A 86 -10.31 -19.36 -2.20
CA GLU A 86 -10.56 -18.17 -1.38
C GLU A 86 -9.64 -17.01 -1.76
N GLN A 87 -8.35 -17.28 -1.96
CA GLN A 87 -7.39 -16.27 -2.39
C GLN A 87 -7.77 -15.68 -3.76
N GLU A 88 -8.17 -16.53 -4.73
CA GLU A 88 -8.65 -16.05 -6.03
C GLU A 88 -9.91 -15.20 -5.92
N ASN A 89 -10.85 -15.55 -5.03
CA ASN A 89 -12.05 -14.75 -4.80
C ASN A 89 -11.72 -13.39 -4.17
N ILE A 90 -10.83 -13.35 -3.17
CA ILE A 90 -10.36 -12.11 -2.54
C ILE A 90 -9.64 -11.23 -3.57
N MET A 91 -8.78 -11.81 -4.39
CA MET A 91 -8.09 -11.09 -5.48
C MET A 91 -9.08 -10.40 -6.42
N ARG A 92 -10.16 -11.10 -6.84
CA ARG A 92 -11.20 -10.51 -7.69
C ARG A 92 -11.99 -9.40 -6.98
N GLU A 93 -12.26 -9.56 -5.69
CA GLU A 93 -12.90 -8.54 -4.85
C GLU A 93 -12.04 -7.27 -4.81
N LEU A 94 -10.75 -7.40 -4.50
CA LEU A 94 -9.78 -6.29 -4.43
C LEU A 94 -9.67 -5.53 -5.77
N ILE A 95 -9.61 -6.27 -6.88
CA ILE A 95 -9.60 -5.67 -8.24
C ILE A 95 -10.95 -5.01 -8.58
N SER A 96 -12.05 -5.41 -7.94
CA SER A 96 -13.35 -4.78 -8.17
C SER A 96 -13.50 -3.47 -7.40
N VAL A 97 -13.11 -3.41 -6.14
CA VAL A 97 -13.18 -2.18 -5.31
C VAL A 97 -12.28 -1.08 -5.86
N ALA A 98 -11.12 -1.49 -6.38
CA ALA A 98 -10.21 -0.69 -7.19
C ALA A 98 -10.83 0.13 -8.34
N LYS A 99 -11.98 -0.28 -8.89
CA LYS A 99 -12.64 0.44 -9.99
C LYS A 99 -13.29 1.75 -9.54
N LYS A 100 -13.59 1.87 -8.25
CA LYS A 100 -14.22 3.04 -7.63
C LYS A 100 -13.61 3.23 -6.24
N PRO A 101 -12.33 3.66 -6.16
CA PRO A 101 -11.66 3.82 -4.89
C PRO A 101 -12.38 4.85 -4.02
N HIS A 102 -12.38 4.64 -2.71
CA HIS A 102 -12.88 5.64 -1.77
C HIS A 102 -12.00 6.90 -1.81
N SER A 103 -12.55 8.03 -1.37
CA SER A 103 -11.76 9.26 -1.23
C SER A 103 -10.73 9.14 -0.11
N LEU A 104 -9.64 9.92 -0.20
CA LEU A 104 -8.58 9.97 0.84
C LEU A 104 -9.14 10.22 2.23
N LYS A 105 -10.21 11.04 2.35
CA LYS A 105 -10.90 11.30 3.62
C LYS A 105 -11.53 10.05 4.24
N VAL A 106 -12.12 9.17 3.44
CA VAL A 106 -12.70 7.92 3.93
C VAL A 106 -11.60 6.96 4.37
N ILE A 107 -10.50 6.89 3.60
CA ILE A 107 -9.31 6.10 3.95
C ILE A 107 -8.70 6.61 5.26
N GLY A 108 -8.49 7.93 5.38
CA GLY A 108 -7.98 8.58 6.60
C GLY A 108 -8.86 8.35 7.83
N SER A 109 -10.18 8.36 7.65
CA SER A 109 -11.13 8.01 8.72
C SER A 109 -10.95 6.55 9.18
N TYR A 110 -10.82 5.59 8.26
CA TYR A 110 -10.54 4.19 8.60
C TYR A 110 -9.21 3.99 9.34
N LEU A 111 -8.21 4.81 9.02
CA LEU A 111 -6.88 4.76 9.60
C LEU A 111 -6.77 5.49 10.95
N SER A 112 -7.74 6.34 11.30
CA SER A 112 -7.64 7.28 12.42
C SER A 112 -7.47 6.64 13.81
N ASP A 113 -7.95 5.41 13.98
CA ASP A 113 -7.84 4.57 15.19
C ASP A 113 -6.67 3.58 15.14
N LYS A 114 -5.87 3.58 14.06
CA LYS A 114 -4.73 2.68 13.88
C LYS A 114 -3.43 3.29 14.40
N SER A 115 -2.44 2.44 14.66
CA SER A 115 -1.10 2.88 15.07
C SER A 115 -0.48 3.83 14.04
N LEU A 116 0.43 4.71 14.49
CA LEU A 116 1.16 5.59 13.58
C LEU A 116 1.93 4.81 12.51
N GLU A 117 2.47 3.63 12.87
CA GLU A 117 3.19 2.74 11.95
C GLU A 117 2.31 2.27 10.80
N ILE A 118 1.05 1.87 11.07
CA ILE A 118 0.10 1.49 10.01
C ILE A 118 -0.22 2.69 9.10
N ARG A 119 -0.42 3.87 9.68
CA ARG A 119 -0.70 5.08 8.90
C ARG A 119 0.45 5.43 7.98
N LYS A 120 1.67 5.38 8.51
CA LYS A 120 2.91 5.56 7.73
C LYS A 120 3.09 4.50 6.66
N SER A 121 2.72 3.25 6.93
CA SER A 121 2.78 2.14 5.96
C SER A 121 1.96 2.46 4.71
N PHE A 122 0.74 2.98 4.86
CA PHE A 122 -0.07 3.43 3.72
C PHE A 122 0.65 4.50 2.92
N LEU A 123 1.09 5.59 3.56
CA LEU A 123 1.76 6.69 2.86
C LEU A 123 3.05 6.23 2.18
N TYR A 124 3.85 5.39 2.84
CA TYR A 124 5.09 4.84 2.29
C TYR A 124 4.83 4.04 1.03
N ASP A 125 3.83 3.16 1.03
CA ASP A 125 3.46 2.38 -0.16
C ASP A 125 3.07 3.30 -1.33
N GLY A 126 2.32 4.38 -1.06
CA GLY A 126 1.97 5.39 -2.07
C GLY A 126 3.19 6.12 -2.65
N ILE A 127 4.12 6.54 -1.78
CA ILE A 127 5.38 7.17 -2.22
C ILE A 127 6.18 6.20 -3.08
N LEU A 128 6.27 4.92 -2.70
CA LEU A 128 7.02 3.91 -3.45
C LEU A 128 6.42 3.64 -4.82
N ILE A 129 5.09 3.68 -4.94
CA ILE A 129 4.38 3.55 -6.22
C ILE A 129 4.76 4.70 -7.15
N ILE A 130 4.60 5.94 -6.68
CA ILE A 130 4.91 7.14 -7.45
C ILE A 130 6.40 7.18 -7.83
N ALA A 131 7.29 6.93 -6.86
CA ALA A 131 8.73 7.09 -7.05
C ALA A 131 9.36 6.09 -8.04
N ILE A 132 8.64 5.06 -8.47
CA ILE A 132 9.20 3.96 -9.29
C ILE A 132 9.68 4.42 -10.67
N ASP A 133 9.17 5.55 -11.15
CA ASP A 133 9.57 6.18 -12.42
C ASP A 133 10.69 7.24 -12.24
N GLU A 134 11.18 7.40 -11.01
CA GLU A 134 12.21 8.32 -10.56
C GLU A 134 11.84 9.81 -10.65
N LYS A 135 10.56 10.12 -10.89
CA LYS A 135 10.06 11.49 -10.98
C LYS A 135 8.90 11.70 -10.02
N PHE A 136 8.67 12.97 -9.70
CA PHE A 136 7.54 13.40 -8.90
C PHE A 136 6.96 14.62 -9.60
N GLU A 137 5.84 14.43 -10.28
CA GLU A 137 5.04 15.51 -10.83
C GLU A 137 4.33 16.29 -9.71
N ALA A 138 3.96 17.54 -9.99
CA ALA A 138 3.32 18.40 -9.00
C ALA A 138 2.00 17.82 -8.44
N ASN A 139 1.24 17.09 -9.27
CA ASN A 139 -0.01 16.46 -8.87
C ASN A 139 0.20 15.26 -7.93
N GLU A 140 1.28 14.51 -8.13
CA GLU A 140 1.64 13.37 -7.29
C GLU A 140 2.11 13.85 -5.92
N ILE A 141 2.92 14.93 -5.89
CA ILE A 141 3.31 15.58 -4.63
C ILE A 141 2.06 16.08 -3.89
N LEU A 142 1.15 16.75 -4.59
CA LEU A 142 -0.11 17.22 -4.00
C LEU A 142 -0.96 16.05 -3.47
N PHE A 143 -1.02 14.93 -4.18
CA PHE A 143 -1.69 13.71 -3.72
C PHE A 143 -1.06 13.17 -2.43
N LEU A 144 0.28 13.12 -2.35
CA LEU A 144 1.01 12.68 -1.16
C LEU A 144 0.80 13.63 0.03
N GLU A 145 0.83 14.94 -0.19
CA GLU A 145 0.55 15.95 0.83
C GLU A 145 -0.87 15.81 1.40
N ASN A 146 -1.87 15.64 0.52
CA ASN A 146 -3.26 15.41 0.93
C ASN A 146 -3.40 14.09 1.69
N SER A 147 -2.70 13.04 1.25
CA SER A 147 -2.67 11.74 1.94
C SER A 147 -2.08 11.86 3.33
N ALA A 148 -0.93 12.51 3.47
CA ALA A 148 -0.26 12.72 4.76
C ALA A 148 -1.16 13.50 5.74
N SER A 149 -1.84 14.54 5.26
CA SER A 149 -2.81 15.31 6.05
C SER A 149 -3.97 14.43 6.55
N GLU A 150 -4.63 13.69 5.66
CA GLU A 150 -5.76 12.81 6.03
C GLU A 150 -5.32 11.65 6.95
N PHE A 151 -4.07 11.19 6.82
CA PHE A 151 -3.50 10.12 7.66
C PHE A 151 -2.88 10.66 8.94
N LYS A 152 -2.92 11.98 9.16
CA LYS A 152 -2.33 12.69 10.30
C LYS A 152 -0.86 12.33 10.50
N ILE A 153 -0.10 12.45 9.42
CA ILE A 153 1.36 12.29 9.35
C ILE A 153 1.95 13.67 9.12
N GLU A 154 2.97 14.02 9.90
CA GLU A 154 3.60 15.33 9.78
C GLU A 154 4.33 15.44 8.43
N ARG A 155 4.34 16.63 7.84
CA ARG A 155 5.01 16.86 6.55
C ARG A 155 6.48 16.48 6.58
N SER A 156 7.18 16.76 7.68
CA SER A 156 8.58 16.38 7.86
C SER A 156 8.81 14.87 7.83
N GLU A 157 7.84 14.07 8.29
CA GLU A 157 7.91 12.60 8.22
C GLU A 157 7.68 12.11 6.78
N MET A 158 6.75 12.74 6.05
CA MET A 158 6.56 12.47 4.62
C MET A 158 7.84 12.78 3.82
N ASP A 159 8.42 13.96 4.03
CA ASP A 159 9.65 14.39 3.33
C ASP A 159 10.81 13.42 3.62
N ALA A 160 10.94 12.94 4.86
CA ALA A 160 11.93 11.93 5.24
C ALA A 160 11.71 10.60 4.50
N MET A 161 10.46 10.12 4.39
CA MET A 161 10.12 8.89 3.66
C MET A 161 10.43 9.02 2.16
N ILE A 162 10.14 10.19 1.56
CA ILE A 162 10.47 10.47 0.15
C ILE A 162 11.99 10.38 -0.07
N ASN A 163 12.77 11.01 0.80
CA ASN A 163 14.24 10.98 0.68
C ASN A 163 14.80 9.57 0.84
N GLU A 164 14.31 8.81 1.83
CA GLU A 164 14.70 7.41 2.04
C GLU A 164 14.41 6.53 0.81
N ILE A 165 13.24 6.68 0.20
CA ILE A 165 12.87 5.92 -1.00
C ILE A 165 13.77 6.31 -2.17
N LYS A 166 14.01 7.61 -2.40
CA LYS A 166 14.93 8.08 -3.45
C LYS A 166 16.32 7.49 -3.30
N GLU A 167 16.87 7.46 -2.08
CA GLU A 167 18.16 6.82 -1.80
C GLU A 167 18.13 5.31 -2.12
N LYS A 168 17.08 4.59 -1.69
CA LYS A 168 16.92 3.15 -1.91
C LYS A 168 16.76 2.78 -3.39
N LEU A 169 16.13 3.64 -4.20
CA LEU A 169 15.97 3.45 -5.65
C LEU A 169 17.27 3.79 -6.39
N SER A 170 17.94 4.89 -6.01
CA SER A 170 19.18 5.35 -6.65
C SER A 170 20.35 4.37 -6.50
N ILE A 171 20.48 3.70 -5.36
CA ILE A 171 21.54 2.70 -5.10
C ILE A 171 21.44 1.48 -6.02
N LYS A 172 20.29 1.25 -6.68
CA LYS A 172 20.04 0.06 -7.51
C LYS A 172 20.09 0.32 -9.01
N GLY A 173 20.39 1.55 -9.45
CA GLY A 173 20.53 1.96 -10.85
C GLY A 173 21.92 1.76 -11.45
N ASP A 174 22.96 1.56 -10.63
CA ASP A 174 24.35 1.40 -11.08
C ASP A 174 24.82 -0.06 -11.03
N LYS A 175 24.33 -0.95 -11.91
CA LYS A 175 25.01 -2.20 -12.30
C LYS A 175 24.64 -2.68 -13.70
#